data_AF-A0AA88IA49-F1
#
_entry.id   AF-A0AA88IA49-F1
#
_cell.length_a   1.000
_cell.length_b   1.000
_cell.length_c   1.000
_cell.angle_alpha   90.00
_cell.angle_beta   90.00
_cell.angle_gamma   90.00
#
_symmetry.space_group_name_H-M   'P 1'
#
loop_
_entity.id
_entity.type
_entity.pdbx_description
1 polymer ?
#
loop_
_entity_poly.entity_id
_entity_poly.type
_entity_poly.pdbx_seq_one_letter_code
_entity_poly.pdbx_strand_id
1 'polypeptide(L)'
;MPRGKVTMKNDYYAILKLNRNKIRCMKTNEIKAEIKKSYRCLAMRWYPDKNPDNQKEATIRFQEISNAYEVLVDDKKRQIYNIDSCDTSSDKWYHMAMKCRKCEETLPDLAAFLGHYCRI
;
A
#
# COMPACT_ATOMS: atom_id res chain seq x y z
N MET A 1 -2.61 21.60 -4.00
CA MET A 1 -1.24 21.08 -4.22
C MET A 1 -1.28 19.98 -5.28
N PRO A 2 -0.47 20.06 -6.35
CA PRO A 2 -0.43 19.01 -7.37
C PRO A 2 0.30 17.79 -6.80
N ARG A 3 -0.39 16.64 -6.75
CA ARG A 3 0.18 15.38 -6.25
C ARG A 3 1.30 14.93 -7.20
N GLY A 4 2.54 14.93 -6.70
CA GLY A 4 3.74 14.53 -7.43
C GLY A 4 3.63 13.15 -8.05
N LYS A 5 4.25 12.98 -9.22
CA LYS A 5 4.20 11.78 -10.04
C LYS A 5 4.73 10.58 -9.25
N VAL A 6 3.87 9.58 -9.01
CA VAL A 6 4.29 8.29 -8.47
C VAL A 6 4.98 7.53 -9.61
N THR A 7 6.31 7.45 -9.57
CA THR A 7 7.09 6.56 -10.41
C THR A 7 7.66 5.45 -9.53
N MET A 8 6.82 4.47 -9.20
CA MET A 8 7.26 3.16 -8.73
C MET A 8 6.76 2.15 -9.74
N LYS A 9 7.68 1.39 -10.35
CA LYS A 9 7.35 0.24 -11.20
C LYS A 9 6.46 -0.70 -10.35
N ASN A 10 5.15 -0.69 -10.62
CA ASN A 10 4.11 -1.60 -10.12
C ASN A 10 3.29 -1.16 -8.91
N ASP A 11 2.67 0.02 -8.98
CA ASP A 11 1.49 0.33 -8.18
C ASP A 11 0.32 -0.62 -8.53
N TYR A 12 0.08 -1.66 -7.74
CA TYR A 12 -0.98 -2.64 -8.02
C TYR A 12 -2.39 -2.03 -8.10
N TYR A 13 -2.66 -1.02 -7.26
CA TYR A 13 -3.91 -0.26 -7.32
C TYR A 13 -4.05 0.51 -8.65
N ALA A 14 -2.96 1.05 -9.20
CA ALA A 14 -2.99 1.78 -10.47
C ALA A 14 -3.19 0.82 -11.66
N ILE A 15 -2.57 -0.35 -11.63
CA ILE A 15 -2.74 -1.40 -12.67
C ILE A 15 -4.20 -1.83 -12.77
N LEU A 16 -4.85 -2.07 -11.62
CA LEU A 16 -6.28 -2.40 -11.58
C LEU A 16 -7.21 -1.20 -11.73
N LYS A 17 -6.67 0.00 -11.97
CA LYS A 17 -7.40 1.28 -12.08
C LYS A 17 -8.29 1.58 -10.87
N LEU A 18 -7.86 1.16 -9.67
CA LEU A 18 -8.56 1.40 -8.42
C LEU A 18 -8.04 2.66 -7.73
N ASN A 19 -8.95 3.39 -7.11
CA ASN A 19 -8.59 4.57 -6.32
C ASN A 19 -8.22 4.15 -4.89
N ARG A 20 -6.98 4.43 -4.46
CA ARG A 20 -6.49 4.09 -3.10
C ARG A 20 -7.40 4.64 -2.01
N ASN A 21 -7.89 5.87 -2.15
CA ASN A 21 -8.77 6.51 -1.16
C ASN A 21 -10.09 5.76 -1.01
N LYS A 22 -10.63 5.26 -2.13
CA LYS A 22 -11.86 4.46 -2.14
C LYS A 22 -11.64 3.13 -1.39
N ILE A 23 -10.53 2.44 -1.67
CA ILE A 23 -10.20 1.16 -1.03
C ILE A 23 -9.94 1.32 0.47
N ARG A 24 -9.33 2.43 0.92
CA ARG A 24 -9.01 2.66 2.34
C ARG A 24 -10.26 2.78 3.23
N CYS A 25 -11.36 3.28 2.68
CA CYS A 25 -12.59 3.55 3.44
C CYS A 25 -13.65 2.44 3.30
N MET A 26 -13.39 1.37 2.54
CA MET A 26 -14.34 0.29 2.29
C MET A 26 -14.16 -0.88 3.26
N LYS A 27 -15.20 -1.72 3.38
CA LYS A 27 -15.13 -2.98 4.11
C LYS A 27 -14.32 -4.01 3.33
N THR A 28 -13.61 -4.91 4.02
CA THR A 28 -12.77 -5.97 3.43
C THR A 28 -13.48 -6.80 2.34
N ASN A 29 -14.75 -7.15 2.57
CA ASN A 29 -15.54 -7.94 1.61
C ASN A 29 -15.84 -7.15 0.32
N GLU A 30 -16.19 -5.88 0.46
CA GLU A 30 -16.49 -5.01 -0.68
C GLU A 30 -15.23 -4.68 -1.48
N ILE A 31 -14.08 -4.54 -0.82
CA ILE A 31 -12.76 -4.36 -1.45
C ILE A 31 -12.47 -5.53 -2.39
N LYS A 32 -12.63 -6.77 -1.92
CA LYS A 32 -12.43 -7.98 -2.74
C LYS A 32 -13.38 -8.02 -3.94
N ALA A 33 -14.64 -7.64 -3.75
CA ALA A 33 -15.62 -7.59 -4.84
C ALA A 33 -15.23 -6.56 -5.91
N GLU A 34 -14.77 -5.38 -5.50
CA GLU A 34 -14.33 -4.31 -6.41
C GLU A 34 -13.07 -4.71 -7.20
N ILE A 35 -12.08 -5.31 -6.52
CA ILE A 35 -10.86 -5.86 -7.14
C ILE A 35 -11.21 -6.93 -8.18
N LYS A 36 -12.13 -7.85 -7.83
CA LYS A 36 -12.59 -8.89 -8.76
C LYS A 36 -13.32 -8.32 -9.97
N LYS A 37 -14.10 -7.25 -9.77
CA LYS A 37 -14.81 -6.56 -10.84
C LYS A 37 -13.84 -5.91 -11.81
N SER A 38 -12.84 -5.16 -11.31
CA SER A 38 -11.86 -4.49 -12.17
C SER A 38 -10.99 -5.50 -12.93
N TYR A 39 -10.56 -6.58 -12.27
CA TYR A 39 -9.80 -7.68 -12.90
C TYR A 39 -10.56 -8.27 -14.08
N ARG A 40 -11.85 -8.61 -13.90
CA ARG A 40 -12.69 -9.16 -14.98
C ARG A 40 -12.78 -8.22 -16.19
N CYS A 41 -13.01 -6.94 -15.95
CA CYS A 41 -13.11 -5.95 -17.03
C CYS A 41 -11.78 -5.80 -17.79
N LEU A 42 -10.65 -5.80 -17.10
CA LEU A 42 -9.33 -5.65 -17.71
C LEU A 42 -8.86 -6.92 -18.42
N ALA A 43 -9.12 -8.09 -17.85
CA ALA A 43 -8.80 -9.38 -18.46
C ALA A 43 -9.51 -9.55 -19.81
N MET A 44 -10.79 -9.19 -19.90
CA MET A 44 -11.53 -9.23 -21.17
C MET A 44 -10.97 -8.23 -22.20
N ARG A 45 -10.47 -7.08 -21.75
CA ARG A 45 -9.90 -6.05 -22.63
C ARG A 45 -8.56 -6.47 -23.22
N TRP A 46 -7.73 -7.16 -22.44
CA TRP A 46 -6.38 -7.59 -22.84
C TRP A 46 -6.31 -9.06 -23.26
N TYR A 47 -7.44 -9.70 -23.55
CA TYR A 47 -7.46 -11.08 -24.02
C TYR A 47 -6.88 -11.15 -25.45
N PRO A 48 -6.00 -12.13 -25.76
CA PRO A 48 -5.27 -12.17 -27.04
C PRO A 48 -6.18 -12.38 -28.25
N ASP A 49 -7.29 -13.09 -28.08
CA ASP A 49 -8.29 -13.32 -29.15
C ASP A 49 -8.96 -12.02 -29.63
N LYS A 50 -9.15 -11.05 -28.72
CA LYS A 50 -9.73 -9.74 -29.04
C LYS A 50 -8.70 -8.71 -29.53
N ASN A 51 -7.41 -9.00 -29.42
CA ASN A 51 -6.32 -8.10 -29.80
C ASN A 51 -5.31 -8.82 -30.71
N PRO A 52 -5.72 -9.21 -31.93
CA PRO A 52 -4.85 -9.93 -32.85
C PRO A 52 -3.61 -9.12 -33.27
N ASP A 53 -3.71 -7.79 -33.33
CA ASP A 53 -2.59 -6.93 -33.74
C ASP A 53 -1.54 -6.70 -32.63
N ASN A 54 -1.96 -6.76 -31.36
CA ASN A 54 -1.13 -6.36 -30.21
C ASN A 54 -0.93 -7.48 -29.19
N GLN A 55 -0.83 -8.74 -29.64
CA GLN A 55 -0.73 -9.92 -28.78
C GLN A 55 0.40 -9.83 -27.73
N LYS A 56 1.56 -9.27 -28.11
CA LYS A 56 2.72 -9.13 -27.21
C LYS A 56 2.42 -8.17 -26.04
N GLU A 57 1.88 -7.00 -26.34
CA GLU A 57 1.54 -6.01 -25.31
C GLU A 57 0.38 -6.51 -24.44
N ALA A 58 -0.63 -7.14 -25.06
CA ALA A 58 -1.74 -7.74 -24.36
C ALA A 58 -1.28 -8.79 -23.33
N THR A 59 -0.32 -9.64 -23.72
CA THR A 59 0.27 -10.64 -22.81
C THR A 59 0.98 -9.99 -21.62
N ILE A 60 1.80 -8.96 -21.86
CA ILE A 60 2.52 -8.24 -20.79
C ILE A 60 1.53 -7.60 -19.82
N ARG A 61 0.52 -6.88 -20.34
CA ARG A 61 -0.50 -6.24 -19.51
C ARG A 61 -1.32 -7.26 -18.74
N PHE A 62 -1.67 -8.38 -19.36
CA PHE A 62 -2.40 -9.46 -18.70
C PHE A 62 -1.62 -10.06 -17.53
N GLN A 63 -0.31 -10.25 -17.69
CA GLN A 63 0.58 -10.68 -16.61
C GLN A 63 0.62 -9.66 -15.47
N GLU A 64 0.79 -8.37 -15.77
CA GLU A 64 0.77 -7.29 -14.76
C GLU A 64 -0.54 -7.27 -13.97
N ILE A 65 -1.68 -7.39 -14.67
CA ILE A 65 -3.02 -7.41 -14.07
C ILE A 65 -3.21 -8.64 -13.16
N SER A 66 -2.71 -9.80 -13.59
CA SER A 66 -2.80 -11.05 -12.83
C SER A 66 -1.98 -10.99 -11.54
N ASN A 67 -0.73 -10.51 -11.63
CA ASN A 67 0.14 -10.30 -10.47
C ASN A 67 -0.49 -9.33 -9.46
N ALA A 68 -1.07 -8.21 -9.96
CA ALA A 68 -1.74 -7.23 -9.11
C ALA A 68 -2.95 -7.83 -8.38
N TYR A 69 -3.74 -8.65 -9.07
CA TYR A 69 -4.89 -9.32 -8.50
C TYR A 69 -4.50 -10.28 -7.37
N GLU A 70 -3.47 -11.11 -7.57
CA GLU A 70 -3.00 -12.09 -6.59
C GLU A 70 -2.53 -11.45 -5.27
N VAL A 71 -1.91 -10.28 -5.33
CA VAL A 71 -1.45 -9.55 -4.13
C VAL A 71 -2.61 -8.87 -3.42
N LEU A 72 -3.54 -8.27 -4.17
CA LEU A 72 -4.61 -7.44 -3.59
C LEU A 72 -5.82 -8.25 -3.09
N VAL A 73 -6.05 -9.44 -3.64
CA VAL A 73 -7.17 -10.32 -3.25
C VAL A 73 -6.97 -10.95 -1.87
N ASP A 74 -5.73 -11.28 -1.51
CA ASP A 74 -5.37 -11.80 -0.20
C ASP A 74 -5.19 -10.64 0.78
N ASP A 75 -5.94 -10.68 1.88
CA ASP A 75 -5.89 -9.64 2.90
C ASP A 75 -4.52 -9.54 3.56
N LYS A 76 -3.81 -10.68 3.75
CA LYS A 76 -2.48 -10.69 4.35
C LYS A 76 -1.45 -10.03 3.45
N LYS A 77 -1.43 -10.42 2.16
CA LYS A 77 -0.52 -9.83 1.16
C LYS A 77 -0.82 -8.36 0.93
N ARG A 78 -2.10 -7.98 0.89
CA ARG A 78 -2.53 -6.57 0.79
C ARG A 78 -2.08 -5.75 1.98
N GLN A 79 -2.17 -6.29 3.20
CA GLN A 79 -1.68 -5.63 4.39
C GLN A 79 -0.17 -5.38 4.32
N ILE A 80 0.61 -6.42 3.99
CA ILE A 80 2.07 -6.30 3.81
C ILE A 80 2.40 -5.23 2.76
N TYR A 81 1.74 -5.25 1.60
CA TYR A 81 1.93 -4.24 0.56
C TYR A 81 1.59 -2.81 1.02
N ASN A 82 0.52 -2.65 1.79
CA ASN A 82 0.15 -1.34 2.33
C ASN A 82 1.15 -0.85 3.39
N ILE A 83 1.73 -1.75 4.18
CA ILE A 83 2.76 -1.44 5.19
C ILE A 83 4.08 -1.05 4.50
N ASP A 84 4.54 -1.86 3.54
CA ASP A 84 5.79 -1.63 2.79
C ASP A 84 5.73 -0.34 1.94
N SER A 85 4.53 0.13 1.61
CA SER A 85 4.34 1.40 0.90
C SER A 85 4.57 2.66 1.75
N CYS A 86 4.89 2.51 3.05
CA CYS A 86 5.44 3.56 3.89
C CYS A 86 6.95 3.63 3.66
N ASP A 87 7.38 4.66 2.94
CA ASP A 87 8.75 4.87 2.50
C ASP A 87 9.75 4.98 3.67
N THR A 88 10.42 3.88 4.03
CA THR A 88 11.63 3.92 4.88
C THR A 88 12.87 4.42 4.10
N SER A 89 12.71 5.41 3.21
CA SER A 89 13.83 6.14 2.58
C SER A 89 14.03 7.55 3.15
N SER A 90 13.24 7.96 4.16
CA SER A 90 13.53 9.16 4.98
C SER A 90 13.28 9.02 6.48
N ASP A 91 13.05 7.82 7.02
CA ASP A 91 12.83 7.67 8.45
C ASP A 91 14.15 7.50 9.23
N LYS A 92 14.70 8.64 9.65
CA LYS A 92 15.75 8.77 10.69
C LYS A 92 15.31 8.28 12.09
N TRP A 93 14.34 7.37 12.19
CA TRP A 93 13.73 6.99 13.47
C TRP A 93 14.09 5.58 13.96
N TYR A 94 14.53 4.67 13.10
CA TYR A 94 14.93 3.31 13.55
C TYR A 94 16.45 3.07 13.65
N HIS A 95 17.29 3.95 13.12
CA HIS A 95 18.75 3.89 13.32
C HIS A 95 19.24 4.60 14.60
N MET A 96 18.40 5.44 15.23
CA MET A 96 18.70 6.07 16.53
C MET A 96 18.41 5.13 17.71
N ALA A 97 17.50 4.16 17.56
CA ALA A 97 17.02 3.32 18.66
C ALA A 97 17.87 2.05 18.93
N MET A 98 19.00 1.85 18.25
CA MET A 98 19.84 0.65 18.47
C MET A 98 21.34 0.92 18.66
N LYS A 99 21.75 2.16 18.93
CA LYS A 99 23.16 2.47 19.18
C LYS A 99 23.39 3.53 20.26
N CYS A 100 22.96 3.26 21.48
CA CYS A 100 23.67 3.77 22.65
C CYS A 100 23.61 2.76 23.80
N ARG A 101 24.53 1.80 23.75
CA ARG A 101 24.83 0.89 24.86
C ARG A 101 25.89 1.61 25.71
N LYS A 102 25.47 2.39 26.72
CA LYS A 102 25.99 2.45 28.13
C LYS A 102 25.75 3.85 28.79
N CYS A 103 25.26 3.77 30.05
CA CYS A 103 25.19 4.78 31.14
C CYS A 103 23.86 5.58 31.22
N GLU A 104 22.86 5.17 32.03
CA GLU A 104 22.58 5.53 33.47
C GLU A 104 21.95 6.94 33.59
N GLU A 105 20.76 7.22 34.16
CA GLU A 105 20.07 6.68 35.35
C GLU A 105 18.53 6.95 35.33
N THR A 106 17.80 6.05 36.02
CA THR A 106 16.54 6.22 36.78
C THR A 106 15.21 6.58 36.10
N LEU A 107 14.28 5.62 36.17
CA LEU A 107 12.82 5.81 36.21
C LEU A 107 12.44 6.80 37.31
N PRO A 108 11.39 7.61 37.11
CA PRO A 108 10.30 7.46 38.08
C PRO A 108 8.91 7.65 37.48
N ASP A 109 8.05 6.67 37.78
CA ASP A 109 6.63 6.90 38.00
C ASP A 109 6.48 7.51 39.41
N LEU A 110 6.50 8.83 39.47
CA LEU A 110 6.10 9.63 40.65
C LEU A 110 5.64 11.02 40.17
N ALA A 111 4.70 11.05 39.23
CA ALA A 111 3.96 12.27 38.92
C ALA A 111 2.48 11.96 38.63
N ALA A 112 1.89 11.17 39.54
CA ALA A 112 0.49 11.31 39.95
C ALA A 112 0.25 12.56 40.82
N PHE A 113 1.18 13.52 40.84
CA PHE A 113 1.03 14.82 41.48
C PHE A 113 1.12 15.90 40.40
N LEU A 114 0.02 16.62 40.21
CA LEU A 114 -0.11 17.82 39.37
C LEU A 114 -0.07 17.49 37.85
N GLY A 115 -1.16 17.12 37.18
CA GLY A 115 -2.44 17.80 37.26
C GLY A 115 -2.24 19.31 37.07
N HIS A 116 -2.06 19.79 35.83
CA HIS A 116 -2.63 21.06 35.34
C HIS A 116 -2.05 21.52 33.99
N TYR A 117 -2.97 21.71 33.02
CA TYR A 117 -2.90 22.66 31.89
C TYR A 117 -1.85 22.36 30.79
N CYS A 118 -2.21 21.92 29.58
CA CYS A 118 -2.94 22.65 28.53
C CYS A 118 -2.41 24.08 28.31
N ARG A 119 -1.99 24.40 27.06
CA ARG A 119 -1.68 25.75 26.53
C ARG A 119 -0.35 26.35 27.04
N ILE A 120 0.61 26.77 26.21
CA ILE A 120 0.64 27.17 24.79
C ILE A 120 1.80 26.44 24.10
#